data_AF-A0A067BTZ7-F1
#
_entry.id   AF-A0A067BTZ7-F1
#
_cell.length_a   1.000
_cell.length_b   1.000
_cell.length_c   1.000
_cell.angle_alpha   90.00
_cell.angle_beta   90.00
_cell.angle_gamma   90.00
#
_symmetry.space_group_name_H-M   'P 1'
#
loop_
_entity.id
_entity.type
_entity.pdbx_description
1 polymer ?
#
loop_
_entity_poly.entity_id
_entity_poly.type
_entity_poly.pdbx_seq_one_letter_code
_entity_poly.pdbx_strand_id
1 'polypeptide(L)'
;MLARLVVLLFGVVAASSSTAVSIDALDGFGQPVDWWAILKLPSQVKNAAGKLVPTCDCAAPSCTGDKSRGSGLCYLYADAKHPTFRYFKDLGYDCLGQGGNDPLSQTLKQKAASPYWAYYNDQFYAIAQGESTARQCSGTNAFNAHAKGFLAFDANTGGVALQASIPNYPDPSSDDSGFVPLGCQGEDNVQYAQHLFAMSLPATSMDALGRGLQVARVCSANFYKADAEIMTSASLRAAGVPSSLQSMADALTKPRLPKTPSTTLVLQTKAQMAITSVFKAGVDALPPWALVAQSLDTDVSAATWWDGASGIPTLCAGDVYASASHAFCIGRPLNLTADGTFAFNVENLVAATFPLPQMGQVSWSLLGGVGAGGNHAKWGLSTPRKTGTRSLSVFGDLNMEGFPCSTNCAGSQGGRGGSFHALNVPALHESLASLVSSVCSCEMASNSTGYVQARMCNAGCYKRMGSTFREEELPTLTTSMSYWSKNAALARNHSKNT
;
A
#
# COMPACT_ATOMS: atom_id res chain seq x y z
N MET A 1 -55.31 44.19 -47.85
CA MET A 1 -54.96 43.38 -46.66
C MET A 1 -53.75 42.52 -47.00
N LEU A 2 -52.55 42.98 -46.63
CA LEU A 2 -51.29 42.24 -46.81
C LEU A 2 -51.04 41.38 -45.56
N ALA A 3 -51.04 40.05 -45.72
CA ALA A 3 -50.64 39.13 -44.66
C ALA A 3 -49.12 38.94 -44.70
N ARG A 4 -48.43 39.32 -43.61
CA ARG A 4 -47.01 39.05 -43.38
C ARG A 4 -46.87 37.63 -42.82
N LEU A 5 -46.19 36.76 -43.57
CA LEU A 5 -45.74 35.45 -43.10
C LEU A 5 -44.39 35.63 -42.39
N VAL A 6 -44.36 35.41 -41.08
CA VAL A 6 -43.11 35.36 -40.29
C VAL A 6 -42.62 33.92 -40.28
N VAL A 7 -41.49 33.68 -40.94
CA VAL A 7 -40.78 32.39 -40.91
C VAL A 7 -39.84 32.41 -39.70
N LEU A 8 -40.18 31.64 -38.66
CA LEU A 8 -39.30 31.35 -37.52
C LEU A 8 -38.30 30.25 -37.93
N LEU A 9 -37.05 30.63 -38.19
CA LEU A 9 -35.94 29.69 -38.26
C LEU A 9 -35.61 29.21 -36.84
N PHE A 10 -35.97 27.97 -36.51
CA PHE A 10 -35.39 27.26 -35.38
C PHE A 10 -34.02 26.72 -35.79
N GLY A 11 -32.95 27.39 -35.36
CA GLY A 11 -31.60 26.86 -35.42
C GLY A 11 -31.44 25.73 -34.41
N VAL A 12 -31.34 24.49 -34.89
CA VAL A 12 -30.92 23.35 -34.08
C VAL A 12 -29.42 23.49 -33.84
N VAL A 13 -29.04 24.01 -32.67
CA VAL A 13 -27.66 23.90 -32.17
C VAL A 13 -27.47 22.45 -31.76
N ALA A 14 -26.83 21.65 -32.61
CA ALA A 14 -26.33 20.34 -32.23
C ALA A 14 -25.26 20.56 -31.15
N ALA A 15 -25.62 20.36 -29.89
CA ALA A 15 -24.67 20.27 -28.80
C ALA A 15 -23.84 19.01 -29.04
N SER A 16 -22.62 19.18 -29.53
CA SER A 16 -21.59 18.14 -29.52
C SER A 16 -21.28 17.83 -28.07
N SER A 17 -21.98 16.87 -27.47
CA SER A 17 -21.59 16.26 -26.22
C SER A 17 -20.29 15.51 -26.48
N SER A 18 -19.15 16.18 -26.25
CA SER A 18 -17.89 15.48 -26.05
C SER A 18 -18.13 14.53 -24.88
N THR A 19 -18.19 13.24 -25.17
CA THR A 19 -18.21 12.22 -24.11
C THR A 19 -16.88 12.37 -23.38
N ALA A 20 -16.91 13.04 -22.23
CA ALA A 20 -15.75 13.16 -21.37
C ALA A 20 -15.18 11.76 -21.14
N VAL A 21 -13.90 11.57 -21.46
CA VAL A 21 -13.22 10.30 -21.24
C VAL A 21 -13.26 10.03 -19.73
N SER A 22 -13.91 8.93 -19.33
CA SER A 22 -13.93 8.54 -17.92
C SER A 22 -12.53 8.14 -17.50
N ILE A 23 -12.09 8.64 -16.34
CA ILE A 23 -10.79 8.34 -15.75
C ILE A 23 -10.97 7.27 -14.68
N ASP A 24 -10.42 6.08 -14.86
CA ASP A 24 -10.69 4.88 -14.07
C ASP A 24 -9.41 4.08 -13.77
N ALA A 25 -9.44 3.16 -12.80
CA ALA A 25 -8.47 2.08 -12.76
C ALA A 25 -8.65 1.21 -14.01
N LEU A 26 -7.57 0.94 -14.74
CA LEU A 26 -7.61 0.16 -15.99
C LEU A 26 -6.92 -1.20 -15.80
N ASP A 27 -7.47 -2.24 -16.42
CA ASP A 27 -6.81 -3.54 -16.54
C ASP A 27 -5.66 -3.52 -17.57
N GLY A 28 -5.02 -4.66 -17.81
CA GLY A 28 -3.87 -4.74 -18.72
C GLY A 28 -4.19 -4.38 -20.17
N PHE A 29 -5.45 -4.52 -20.60
CA PHE A 29 -5.90 -4.17 -21.94
C PHE A 29 -6.57 -2.79 -22.01
N GLY A 30 -6.45 -1.99 -20.95
CA GLY A 30 -7.00 -0.64 -20.89
C GLY A 30 -8.50 -0.58 -20.65
N GLN A 31 -9.13 -1.69 -20.21
CA GLN A 31 -10.55 -1.67 -19.89
C GLN A 31 -10.78 -1.15 -18.46
N PRO A 32 -11.82 -0.34 -18.24
CA PRO A 32 -12.12 0.17 -16.91
C PRO A 32 -12.55 -0.96 -15.97
N VAL A 33 -12.00 -0.91 -14.76
CA VAL A 33 -12.38 -1.73 -13.61
C VAL A 33 -12.59 -0.83 -12.40
N ASP A 34 -13.39 -1.29 -11.45
CA ASP A 34 -13.70 -0.50 -10.26
C ASP A 34 -12.51 -0.41 -9.29
N TRP A 35 -11.71 -1.48 -9.25
CA TRP A 35 -10.43 -1.55 -8.57
C TRP A 35 -9.60 -2.68 -9.17
N TRP A 36 -8.29 -2.60 -8.97
CA TRP A 36 -7.37 -3.72 -9.19
C TRP A 36 -6.28 -3.75 -8.12
N ALA A 37 -5.74 -4.93 -7.86
CA ALA A 37 -4.64 -5.18 -6.95
C ALA A 37 -3.54 -6.00 -7.64
N ILE A 38 -2.29 -5.65 -7.37
CA ILE A 38 -1.10 -6.31 -7.89
C ILE A 38 -0.20 -6.70 -6.74
N LEU A 39 0.25 -7.96 -6.75
CA LEU A 39 1.38 -8.43 -5.95
C LEU A 39 2.54 -8.72 -6.91
N LYS A 40 3.47 -7.76 -7.00
CA LYS A 40 4.70 -7.92 -7.76
C LYS A 40 5.61 -8.89 -7.00
N LEU A 41 6.06 -9.92 -7.69
CA LEU A 41 6.97 -10.91 -7.15
C LEU A 41 8.41 -10.35 -7.12
N PRO A 42 9.28 -10.85 -6.22
CA PRO A 42 10.69 -10.44 -6.19
C PRO A 42 11.43 -10.94 -7.43
N SER A 43 12.70 -10.56 -7.63
CA SER A 43 13.49 -11.06 -8.78
C SER A 43 13.90 -12.53 -8.65
N GLN A 44 13.96 -13.05 -7.42
CA GLN A 44 14.24 -14.44 -7.13
C GLN A 44 13.24 -15.02 -6.12
N VAL A 45 12.82 -16.26 -6.37
CA VAL A 45 11.96 -17.07 -5.49
C VAL A 45 12.66 -18.38 -5.15
N LYS A 46 12.20 -19.07 -4.12
CA LYS A 46 12.64 -20.44 -3.81
C LYS A 46 11.76 -21.45 -4.53
N ASN A 47 12.34 -22.38 -5.26
CA ASN A 47 11.62 -23.51 -5.83
C ASN A 47 11.31 -24.59 -4.77
N ALA A 48 10.66 -25.69 -5.16
CA ALA A 48 10.33 -26.81 -4.27
C ALA A 48 11.55 -27.46 -3.58
N ALA A 49 12.76 -27.31 -4.14
CA ALA A 49 14.01 -27.78 -3.53
C ALA A 49 14.65 -26.74 -2.59
N GLY A 50 13.98 -25.61 -2.34
CA GLY A 50 14.47 -24.51 -1.52
C GLY A 50 15.56 -23.65 -2.19
N LYS A 51 15.88 -23.90 -3.46
CA LYS A 51 16.92 -23.16 -4.20
C LYS A 51 16.35 -21.85 -4.74
N LEU A 52 17.12 -20.76 -4.60
CA LEU A 52 16.81 -19.49 -5.25
C LEU A 52 16.93 -19.61 -6.77
N VAL A 53 15.86 -19.24 -7.47
CA VAL A 53 15.74 -19.23 -8.93
C VAL A 53 15.12 -17.91 -9.39
N PRO A 54 15.41 -17.43 -10.62
CA PRO A 54 14.70 -16.31 -11.19
C PRO A 54 13.19 -16.54 -11.19
N THR A 55 12.42 -15.52 -10.83
CA THR A 55 10.97 -15.63 -10.65
C THR A 55 10.20 -15.88 -11.93
N CYS A 56 10.72 -15.45 -13.07
CA CYS A 56 10.10 -15.63 -14.37
C CYS A 56 11.03 -15.14 -15.49
N ASP A 57 10.52 -15.21 -16.71
CA ASP A 57 11.15 -14.87 -17.98
C ASP A 57 10.83 -13.45 -18.48
N CYS A 58 10.36 -12.54 -17.61
CA CYS A 58 10.35 -11.12 -17.97
C CYS A 58 11.77 -10.64 -18.28
N ALA A 59 11.93 -9.89 -19.37
CA ALA A 59 13.20 -9.23 -19.63
C ALA A 59 13.50 -8.21 -18.51
N ALA A 60 14.79 -7.96 -18.26
CA ALA A 60 15.20 -6.83 -17.45
C ALA A 60 14.63 -5.52 -18.06
N PRO A 61 14.26 -4.54 -17.23
CA PRO A 61 13.72 -3.28 -17.73
C PRO A 61 14.75 -2.60 -18.63
N SER A 62 14.26 -2.03 -19.75
CA SER A 62 15.12 -1.39 -20.75
C SER A 62 15.52 0.02 -20.30
N CYS A 63 16.39 0.10 -19.29
CA CYS A 63 16.87 1.36 -18.74
C CYS A 63 18.00 1.92 -19.59
N THR A 64 17.91 3.21 -19.94
CA THR A 64 18.98 3.90 -20.68
C THR A 64 20.29 3.83 -19.89
N GLY A 65 21.28 3.10 -20.41
CA GLY A 65 22.64 3.07 -19.86
C GLY A 65 22.92 2.05 -18.75
N ASP A 66 21.94 1.28 -18.27
CA ASP A 66 22.15 0.30 -17.20
C ASP A 66 21.59 -1.09 -17.56
N LYS A 67 22.48 -2.03 -17.84
CA LYS A 67 22.16 -3.44 -18.17
C LYS A 67 22.22 -4.38 -16.96
N SER A 68 22.49 -3.88 -15.75
CA SER A 68 22.70 -4.70 -14.56
C SER A 68 21.41 -5.02 -13.79
N ARG A 69 20.26 -4.51 -14.25
CA ARG A 69 18.97 -4.61 -13.58
C ARG A 69 18.44 -6.04 -13.53
N GLY A 70 17.77 -6.39 -12.44
CA GLY A 70 17.09 -7.67 -12.30
C GLY A 70 15.87 -7.82 -13.22
N SER A 71 15.22 -8.99 -13.18
CA SER A 71 14.07 -9.35 -14.03
C SER A 71 12.74 -9.50 -13.28
N GLY A 72 12.65 -9.02 -12.05
CA GLY A 72 11.49 -9.23 -11.18
C GLY A 72 10.26 -8.40 -11.55
N LEU A 73 9.80 -8.42 -12.79
CA LEU A 73 8.62 -7.66 -13.24
C LEU A 73 7.34 -8.50 -13.31
N CYS A 74 7.41 -9.75 -12.85
CA CYS A 74 6.26 -10.63 -12.79
C CYS A 74 5.39 -10.38 -11.57
N TYR A 75 4.10 -10.67 -11.72
CA TYR A 75 3.12 -10.31 -10.72
C TYR A 75 1.89 -11.23 -10.74
N LEU A 76 1.20 -11.21 -9.62
CA LEU A 76 -0.16 -11.70 -9.49
C LEU A 76 -1.12 -10.51 -9.62
N TYR A 77 -2.25 -10.73 -10.28
CA TYR A 77 -3.26 -9.71 -10.54
C TYR A 77 -4.66 -10.18 -10.13
N ALA A 78 -5.42 -9.28 -9.51
CA ALA A 78 -6.84 -9.42 -9.22
C ALA A 78 -7.56 -8.10 -9.48
N ASP A 79 -8.83 -8.15 -9.86
CA ASP A 79 -9.64 -6.96 -10.12
C ASP A 79 -11.10 -7.15 -9.68
N ALA A 80 -11.90 -6.10 -9.81
CA ALA A 80 -13.32 -6.10 -9.46
C ALA A 80 -14.19 -7.13 -10.20
N LYS A 81 -13.78 -7.57 -11.39
CA LYS A 81 -14.47 -8.58 -12.20
C LYS A 81 -13.98 -10.00 -11.89
N HIS A 82 -12.72 -10.13 -11.50
CA HIS A 82 -12.03 -11.37 -11.19
C HIS A 82 -11.22 -11.21 -9.90
N PRO A 83 -11.89 -11.29 -8.74
CA PRO A 83 -11.32 -10.94 -7.44
C PRO A 83 -10.39 -12.02 -6.87
N THR A 84 -9.70 -12.79 -7.69
CA THR A 84 -8.76 -13.83 -7.27
C THR A 84 -7.44 -13.61 -7.99
N PHE A 85 -6.34 -13.68 -7.24
CA PHE A 85 -4.99 -13.50 -7.79
C PHE A 85 -4.68 -14.59 -8.81
N ARG A 86 -4.35 -14.15 -10.02
CA ARG A 86 -3.93 -14.99 -11.14
C ARG A 86 -2.58 -14.51 -11.64
N TYR A 87 -1.78 -15.41 -12.18
CA TYR A 87 -0.50 -15.04 -12.77
C TYR A 87 -0.72 -14.22 -14.04
N PHE A 88 -0.03 -13.10 -14.18
CA PHE A 88 -0.30 -12.13 -15.24
C PHE A 88 -0.24 -12.71 -16.67
N LYS A 89 0.64 -13.69 -16.91
CA LYS A 89 0.75 -14.34 -18.23
C LYS A 89 -0.48 -15.16 -18.61
N ASP A 90 -1.15 -15.75 -17.62
CA ASP A 90 -2.39 -16.50 -17.87
C ASP A 90 -3.53 -15.57 -18.32
N LEU A 91 -3.37 -14.26 -18.10
CA LEU A 91 -4.28 -13.21 -18.53
C LEU A 91 -3.88 -12.58 -19.87
N GLY A 92 -2.71 -12.95 -20.41
CA GLY A 92 -2.14 -12.33 -21.62
C GLY A 92 -1.58 -10.92 -21.39
N TYR A 93 -1.24 -10.56 -20.15
CA TYR A 93 -0.65 -9.25 -19.83
C TYR A 93 0.86 -9.22 -20.02
N ASP A 94 1.39 -8.01 -20.22
CA ASP A 94 2.82 -7.75 -20.31
C ASP A 94 3.48 -7.62 -18.92
N CYS A 95 4.81 -7.64 -18.91
CA CYS A 95 5.63 -7.37 -17.74
C CYS A 95 5.33 -5.98 -17.15
N LEU A 96 5.27 -5.90 -15.82
CA LEU A 96 4.73 -4.74 -15.11
C LEU A 96 5.49 -3.44 -15.39
N GLY A 97 4.74 -2.35 -15.66
CA GLY A 97 5.27 -0.99 -15.66
C GLY A 97 6.27 -0.68 -16.77
N GLN A 98 6.22 -1.41 -17.89
CA GLN A 98 7.11 -1.22 -19.04
C GLN A 98 6.46 -0.42 -20.18
N GLY A 99 5.26 0.13 -19.97
CA GLY A 99 4.52 0.90 -20.98
C GLY A 99 3.61 0.07 -21.89
N GLY A 100 3.56 -1.26 -21.70
CA GLY A 100 2.79 -2.21 -22.52
C GLY A 100 1.35 -2.40 -22.04
N ASN A 101 0.81 -3.60 -22.33
CA ASN A 101 -0.48 -4.10 -21.89
C ASN A 101 -0.40 -4.63 -20.46
N ASP A 102 -0.15 -3.73 -19.51
CA ASP A 102 -0.16 -4.01 -18.09
C ASP A 102 -1.01 -2.97 -17.32
N PRO A 103 -1.72 -3.35 -16.23
CA PRO A 103 -2.68 -2.48 -15.57
C PRO A 103 -2.09 -1.16 -15.07
N LEU A 104 -0.82 -1.20 -14.64
CA LEU A 104 -0.10 -0.05 -14.12
C LEU A 104 0.17 0.97 -15.24
N SER A 105 0.74 0.51 -16.35
CA SER A 105 1.01 1.38 -17.51
C SER A 105 -0.27 1.96 -18.10
N GLN A 106 -1.32 1.16 -18.24
CA GLN A 106 -2.61 1.64 -18.75
C GLN A 106 -3.20 2.71 -17.82
N THR A 107 -3.18 2.47 -16.51
CA THR A 107 -3.69 3.42 -15.52
C THR A 107 -2.92 4.75 -15.55
N LEU A 108 -1.58 4.71 -15.61
CA LEU A 108 -0.73 5.91 -15.62
C LEU A 108 -0.86 6.75 -16.91
N LYS A 109 -1.11 6.11 -18.07
CA LYS A 109 -1.31 6.81 -19.36
C LYS A 109 -2.47 7.81 -19.32
N GLN A 110 -3.46 7.61 -18.46
CA GLN A 110 -4.58 8.53 -18.33
C GLN A 110 -4.19 9.93 -17.84
N LYS A 111 -2.97 10.13 -17.32
CA LYS A 111 -2.40 11.46 -17.06
C LYS A 111 -2.61 12.41 -18.25
N ALA A 112 -2.36 11.94 -19.48
CA ALA A 112 -2.44 12.77 -20.68
C ALA A 112 -3.86 13.27 -21.00
N ALA A 113 -4.88 12.52 -20.58
CA ALA A 113 -6.29 12.85 -20.81
C ALA A 113 -6.96 13.54 -19.61
N SER A 114 -6.25 13.69 -18.48
CA SER A 114 -6.83 14.16 -17.22
C SER A 114 -6.60 15.65 -16.99
N PRO A 115 -7.64 16.44 -16.67
CA PRO A 115 -7.47 17.87 -16.36
C PRO A 115 -6.70 18.10 -15.05
N TYR A 116 -6.89 17.19 -14.08
CA TYR A 116 -6.17 17.19 -12.82
C TYR A 116 -5.40 15.89 -12.66
N TRP A 117 -4.13 16.00 -12.30
CA TRP A 117 -3.29 14.85 -11.98
C TRP A 117 -2.19 15.26 -11.00
N ALA A 118 -1.69 14.27 -10.26
CA ALA A 118 -0.61 14.46 -9.32
C ALA A 118 0.15 13.15 -9.05
N TYR A 119 1.45 13.29 -8.82
CA TYR A 119 2.28 12.27 -8.20
C TYR A 119 2.53 12.63 -6.74
N TYR A 120 2.66 11.62 -5.89
CA TYR A 120 3.16 11.78 -4.54
C TYR A 120 4.12 10.64 -4.21
N ASN A 121 5.23 10.95 -3.55
CA ASN A 121 6.24 9.98 -3.13
C ASN A 121 7.15 10.64 -2.09
N ASP A 122 7.53 9.90 -1.06
CA ASP A 122 8.47 10.40 -0.05
C ASP A 122 9.96 10.27 -0.46
N GLN A 123 10.23 9.51 -1.53
CA GLN A 123 11.57 9.07 -1.93
C GLN A 123 11.86 9.40 -3.41
N PHE A 124 11.57 10.62 -3.87
CA PHE A 124 11.98 11.03 -5.23
C PHE A 124 13.49 11.26 -5.34
N TYR A 125 14.27 10.18 -5.46
CA TYR A 125 15.73 10.24 -5.46
C TYR A 125 16.33 10.92 -6.69
N ALA A 126 15.73 10.85 -7.89
CA ALA A 126 16.28 11.58 -9.04
C ALA A 126 16.14 13.10 -8.85
N ILE A 127 14.97 13.54 -8.37
CA ILE A 127 14.68 14.94 -8.00
C ILE A 127 15.51 15.38 -6.78
N ALA A 128 15.77 14.47 -5.84
CA ALA A 128 16.45 14.79 -4.58
C ALA A 128 17.97 14.57 -4.62
N GLN A 129 18.47 13.39 -5.00
CA GLN A 129 19.90 13.04 -5.03
C GLN A 129 20.68 13.66 -6.20
N GLY A 130 20.01 14.10 -7.27
CA GLY A 130 20.64 14.96 -8.28
C GLY A 130 21.12 16.30 -7.72
N GLU A 131 20.65 16.70 -6.53
CA GLU A 131 20.98 17.97 -5.89
C GLU A 131 21.42 17.87 -4.41
N SER A 132 20.66 17.20 -3.52
CA SER A 132 20.96 16.99 -2.10
C SER A 132 20.00 16.01 -1.40
N THR A 133 20.52 15.13 -0.53
CA THR A 133 19.70 14.22 0.32
C THR A 133 18.72 14.97 1.23
N ALA A 134 18.98 16.23 1.56
CA ALA A 134 18.08 17.08 2.35
C ALA A 134 16.76 17.42 1.62
N ARG A 135 16.68 17.23 0.30
CA ARG A 135 15.45 17.39 -0.49
C ARG A 135 14.53 16.16 -0.46
N GLN A 136 14.94 15.06 0.18
CA GLN A 136 14.04 13.91 0.35
C GLN A 136 12.96 14.26 1.37
N CYS A 137 11.76 13.73 1.17
CA CYS A 137 10.68 13.88 2.14
C CYS A 137 10.87 12.90 3.31
N SER A 138 12.00 13.03 4.02
CA SER A 138 12.50 12.03 4.97
C SER A 138 12.08 12.32 6.41
N GLY A 139 10.77 12.45 6.66
CA GLY A 139 10.24 12.43 8.03
C GLY A 139 10.40 13.73 8.83
N THR A 140 10.46 14.90 8.18
CA THR A 140 10.38 16.18 8.91
C THR A 140 8.98 16.38 9.51
N ASN A 141 8.86 17.13 10.62
CA ASN A 141 7.62 17.25 11.41
C ASN A 141 6.35 17.71 10.64
N ALA A 142 6.48 18.32 9.46
CA ALA A 142 5.35 18.81 8.66
C ALA A 142 4.99 17.91 7.46
N PHE A 143 5.94 17.09 6.99
CA PHE A 143 5.81 16.20 5.84
C PHE A 143 6.59 14.92 6.12
N ASN A 144 5.84 13.88 6.46
CA ASN A 144 6.40 12.64 6.96
C ASN A 144 5.64 11.40 6.48
N ALA A 145 4.76 11.51 5.47
CA ALA A 145 4.14 10.32 4.94
C ALA A 145 5.17 9.35 4.36
N HIS A 146 4.93 8.04 4.47
CA HIS A 146 5.66 7.02 3.70
C HIS A 146 4.83 6.54 2.51
N ALA A 147 4.21 7.48 1.81
CA ALA A 147 3.18 7.20 0.82
C ALA A 147 3.70 7.45 -0.59
N LYS A 148 3.27 6.61 -1.53
CA LYS A 148 3.65 6.72 -2.94
C LYS A 148 2.48 6.39 -3.84
N GLY A 149 2.36 7.12 -4.95
CA GLY A 149 1.29 6.85 -5.88
C GLY A 149 1.02 7.95 -6.89
N PHE A 150 -0.14 7.81 -7.51
CA PHE A 150 -0.60 8.66 -8.61
C PHE A 150 -2.09 8.91 -8.50
N LEU A 151 -2.50 10.09 -8.94
CA LEU A 151 -3.88 10.53 -9.01
C LEU A 151 -4.12 11.14 -10.39
N ALA A 152 -5.25 10.81 -10.99
CA ALA A 152 -5.75 11.43 -12.22
C ALA A 152 -7.28 11.55 -12.11
N PHE A 153 -7.84 12.72 -12.37
CA PHE A 153 -9.25 12.97 -12.09
C PHE A 153 -9.82 14.19 -12.82
N ASP A 154 -11.16 14.23 -12.86
CA ASP A 154 -12.00 15.33 -13.28
C ASP A 154 -12.94 15.75 -12.13
N ALA A 155 -13.32 17.03 -12.12
CA ALA A 155 -14.15 17.61 -11.05
C ALA A 155 -15.58 17.04 -11.01
N ASN A 156 -16.07 16.53 -12.14
CA ASN A 156 -17.45 16.06 -12.30
C ASN A 156 -17.51 14.54 -12.31
N THR A 157 -16.62 13.87 -13.05
CA THR A 157 -16.67 12.40 -13.21
C THR A 157 -15.87 11.65 -12.16
N GLY A 158 -15.05 12.33 -11.35
CA GLY A 158 -14.10 11.69 -10.45
C GLY A 158 -12.87 11.19 -11.21
N GLY A 159 -12.25 10.10 -10.73
CA GLY A 159 -10.98 9.65 -11.28
C GLY A 159 -10.45 8.35 -10.71
N VAL A 160 -9.13 8.19 -10.81
CA VAL A 160 -8.37 7.05 -10.29
C VAL A 160 -7.39 7.49 -9.22
N ALA A 161 -7.27 6.66 -8.18
CA ALA A 161 -6.22 6.74 -7.19
C ALA A 161 -5.40 5.44 -7.19
N LEU A 162 -4.07 5.58 -7.33
CA LEU A 162 -3.09 4.51 -7.28
C LEU A 162 -2.24 4.67 -6.01
N GLN A 163 -2.13 3.61 -5.22
CA GLN A 163 -1.17 3.43 -4.12
C GLN A 163 -0.09 2.44 -4.56
N ALA A 164 1.18 2.74 -4.25
CA ALA A 164 2.32 1.88 -4.57
C ALA A 164 3.26 1.73 -3.38
N SER A 165 3.87 0.55 -3.22
CA SER A 165 4.93 0.33 -2.23
C SER A 165 6.35 0.53 -2.77
N ILE A 166 6.47 1.04 -4.01
CA ILE A 166 7.71 1.04 -4.80
C ILE A 166 8.48 2.36 -4.63
N PRO A 167 9.68 2.39 -4.01
CA PRO A 167 10.53 3.58 -3.92
C PRO A 167 10.67 4.34 -5.24
N ASN A 168 10.60 5.67 -5.20
CA ASN A 168 10.76 6.54 -6.36
C ASN A 168 9.82 6.22 -7.56
N TYR A 169 8.70 5.51 -7.36
CA TYR A 169 7.76 5.18 -8.43
C TYR A 169 6.30 5.52 -8.05
N PRO A 170 5.45 6.00 -8.98
CA PRO A 170 5.79 6.41 -10.35
C PRO A 170 6.76 7.59 -10.37
N ASP A 171 7.77 7.54 -11.25
CA ASP A 171 8.81 8.57 -11.37
C ASP A 171 8.43 9.57 -12.48
N PRO A 172 8.23 10.87 -12.15
CA PRO A 172 7.81 11.89 -13.10
C PRO A 172 8.95 12.50 -13.91
N SER A 173 10.21 12.07 -13.73
CA SER A 173 11.39 12.71 -14.34
C SER A 173 11.58 12.47 -15.85
N SER A 174 10.69 11.74 -16.51
CA SER A 174 10.76 11.55 -17.97
C SER A 174 10.13 12.73 -18.73
N ASP A 175 10.85 13.26 -19.72
CA ASP A 175 10.47 14.50 -20.42
C ASP A 175 9.26 14.38 -21.38
N ASP A 176 8.92 13.20 -21.93
CA ASP A 176 8.05 13.17 -23.13
C ASP A 176 6.74 12.35 -23.12
N SER A 177 6.46 11.39 -22.21
CA SER A 177 5.23 10.57 -22.41
C SER A 177 4.56 9.84 -21.23
N GLY A 178 4.96 10.04 -19.97
CA GLY A 178 4.13 9.54 -18.86
C GLY A 178 4.85 9.33 -17.54
N PHE A 179 5.88 8.50 -17.52
CA PHE A 179 6.66 8.10 -16.33
C PHE A 179 7.90 7.27 -16.74
N VAL A 180 8.92 7.20 -15.87
CA VAL A 180 10.09 6.31 -16.08
C VAL A 180 9.66 4.85 -15.88
N PRO A 181 10.05 3.89 -16.76
CA PRO A 181 9.71 2.47 -16.60
C PRO A 181 10.08 1.90 -15.23
N LEU A 182 9.26 0.99 -14.72
CA LEU A 182 9.52 0.37 -13.42
C LEU A 182 10.87 -0.38 -13.44
N GLY A 183 11.73 -0.08 -12.46
CA GLY A 183 13.08 -0.62 -12.35
C GLY A 183 14.19 0.29 -12.89
N CYS A 184 13.82 1.33 -13.65
CA CYS A 184 14.76 2.34 -14.16
C CYS A 184 14.92 3.57 -13.26
N GLN A 185 14.40 3.49 -12.04
CA GLN A 185 14.65 4.45 -10.97
C GLN A 185 16.09 4.30 -10.46
N GLY A 186 16.54 5.25 -9.64
CA GLY A 186 17.88 5.19 -9.02
C GLY A 186 18.17 3.87 -8.30
N GLU A 187 17.16 3.26 -7.68
CA GLU A 187 17.24 1.94 -7.04
C GLU A 187 16.73 0.82 -7.97
N ASP A 188 17.30 -0.38 -7.84
CA ASP A 188 16.86 -1.58 -8.57
C ASP A 188 15.59 -2.19 -7.95
N ASN A 189 14.49 -1.46 -8.10
CA ASN A 189 13.19 -1.79 -7.51
C ASN A 189 12.58 -3.12 -7.99
N VAL A 190 13.11 -3.71 -9.05
CA VAL A 190 12.62 -5.01 -9.54
C VAL A 190 13.05 -6.16 -8.63
N GLN A 191 14.03 -5.96 -7.74
CA GLN A 191 14.53 -6.99 -6.83
C GLN A 191 13.50 -7.44 -5.80
N TYR A 192 12.63 -6.53 -5.35
CA TYR A 192 11.78 -6.72 -4.18
C TYR A 192 10.36 -7.14 -4.54
N ALA A 193 9.75 -7.96 -3.68
CA ALA A 193 8.30 -8.14 -3.71
C ALA A 193 7.61 -6.83 -3.30
N GLN A 194 6.55 -6.42 -4.01
CA GLN A 194 5.87 -5.13 -3.82
C GLN A 194 4.37 -5.29 -4.05
N HIS A 195 3.57 -4.31 -3.61
CA HIS A 195 2.16 -4.25 -4.00
C HIS A 195 1.83 -2.91 -4.67
N LEU A 196 0.80 -2.97 -5.51
CA LEU A 196 0.12 -1.79 -6.03
C LEU A 196 -1.39 -2.01 -5.91
N PHE A 197 -2.13 -0.95 -5.65
CA PHE A 197 -3.58 -0.96 -5.54
C PHE A 197 -4.16 0.28 -6.20
N ALA A 198 -5.12 0.10 -7.10
CA ALA A 198 -5.84 1.22 -7.71
C ALA A 198 -7.35 1.08 -7.53
N MET A 199 -8.03 2.22 -7.42
CA MET A 199 -9.48 2.31 -7.29
C MET A 199 -10.04 3.47 -8.13
N SER A 200 -11.18 3.21 -8.77
CA SER A 200 -11.99 4.18 -9.50
C SER A 200 -12.95 4.86 -8.54
N LEU A 201 -12.85 6.18 -8.39
CA LEU A 201 -13.61 6.95 -7.41
C LEU A 201 -14.47 8.01 -8.11
N PRO A 202 -15.74 8.20 -7.70
CA PRO A 202 -16.52 9.37 -8.08
C PRO A 202 -15.93 10.64 -7.45
N ALA A 203 -16.31 11.81 -7.95
CA ALA A 203 -15.78 13.10 -7.49
C ALA A 203 -15.89 13.31 -5.97
N THR A 204 -17.00 12.88 -5.36
CA THR A 204 -17.22 12.96 -3.90
C THR A 204 -16.19 12.16 -3.10
N SER A 205 -15.84 10.96 -3.57
CA SER A 205 -14.82 10.12 -2.93
C SER A 205 -13.41 10.61 -3.23
N MET A 206 -13.17 11.26 -4.37
CA MET A 206 -11.89 11.93 -4.63
C MET A 206 -11.64 13.06 -3.63
N ASP A 207 -12.66 13.87 -3.32
CA ASP A 207 -12.53 14.90 -2.27
C ASP A 207 -12.31 14.28 -0.88
N ALA A 208 -13.03 13.20 -0.56
CA ALA A 208 -12.85 12.47 0.69
C ALA A 208 -11.45 11.87 0.83
N LEU A 209 -10.91 11.29 -0.25
CA LEU A 209 -9.52 10.87 -0.32
C LEU A 209 -8.58 12.05 -0.08
N GLY A 210 -8.85 13.21 -0.70
CA GLY A 210 -8.11 14.45 -0.46
C GLY A 210 -8.02 14.81 1.02
N ARG A 211 -9.14 14.77 1.76
CA ARG A 211 -9.15 14.99 3.23
C ARG A 211 -8.28 13.98 3.97
N GLY A 212 -8.32 12.70 3.58
CA GLY A 212 -7.46 11.67 4.14
C GLY A 212 -5.97 11.90 3.87
N LEU A 213 -5.61 12.32 2.65
CA LEU A 213 -4.24 12.64 2.27
C LEU A 213 -3.70 13.89 2.99
N GLN A 214 -4.57 14.84 3.38
CA GLN A 214 -4.18 15.94 4.27
C GLN A 214 -3.78 15.45 5.66
N VAL A 215 -4.49 14.45 6.22
CA VAL A 215 -4.16 13.82 7.50
C VAL A 215 -2.81 13.11 7.41
N ALA A 216 -2.60 12.33 6.34
CA ALA A 216 -1.35 11.61 6.12
C ALA A 216 -0.16 12.53 5.82
N ARG A 217 -0.39 13.76 5.31
CA ARG A 217 0.66 14.70 4.86
C ARG A 217 1.59 14.09 3.81
N VAL A 218 1.00 13.59 2.72
CA VAL A 218 1.74 13.05 1.56
C VAL A 218 2.64 14.10 0.91
N CYS A 219 3.74 13.65 0.31
CA CYS A 219 4.74 14.53 -0.29
C CYS A 219 4.51 14.63 -1.80
N SER A 220 4.13 15.81 -2.27
CA SER A 220 3.87 16.16 -3.67
C SER A 220 4.41 17.57 -3.93
N ALA A 221 3.77 18.37 -4.80
CA ALA A 221 4.14 19.78 -5.05
C ALA A 221 4.11 20.65 -3.78
N ASN A 222 3.36 20.25 -2.74
CA ASN A 222 3.34 20.85 -1.41
C ASN A 222 4.72 20.88 -0.73
N PHE A 223 5.59 19.93 -1.05
CA PHE A 223 6.92 19.74 -0.50
C PHE A 223 7.98 20.00 -1.58
N TYR A 224 7.85 19.34 -2.75
CA TYR A 224 8.71 19.48 -3.93
C TYR A 224 8.34 20.72 -4.75
N LYS A 225 8.41 21.90 -4.13
CA LYS A 225 7.92 23.15 -4.73
C LYS A 225 8.67 23.54 -6.01
N ALA A 226 9.98 23.30 -6.04
CA ALA A 226 10.81 23.62 -7.20
C ALA A 226 10.44 22.75 -8.42
N ASP A 227 9.84 21.58 -8.19
CA ASP A 227 9.50 20.59 -9.22
C ASP A 227 7.98 20.47 -9.41
N ALA A 228 7.21 21.46 -8.92
CA ALA A 228 5.76 21.40 -8.89
C ALA A 228 5.11 21.14 -10.27
N GLU A 229 5.80 21.53 -11.34
CA GLU A 229 5.34 21.37 -12.73
C GLU A 229 5.37 19.92 -13.22
N ILE A 230 6.35 19.12 -12.78
CA ILE A 230 6.43 17.69 -13.09
C ILE A 230 5.64 16.83 -12.08
N MET A 231 5.37 17.39 -10.89
CA MET A 231 4.63 16.72 -9.82
C MET A 231 3.11 16.79 -9.96
N THR A 232 2.57 17.87 -10.52
CA THR A 232 1.11 18.11 -10.56
C THR A 232 0.69 18.90 -11.80
N SER A 233 -0.56 18.71 -12.25
CA SER A 233 -1.10 19.49 -13.37
C SER A 233 -1.15 20.99 -13.08
N ALA A 234 -1.02 21.81 -14.13
CA ALA A 234 -1.14 23.26 -14.00
C ALA A 234 -2.50 23.68 -13.43
N SER A 235 -3.58 23.00 -13.84
CA SER A 235 -4.94 23.25 -13.36
C SER A 235 -5.10 22.98 -11.86
N LEU A 236 -4.36 22.02 -11.31
CA LEU A 236 -4.39 21.72 -9.87
C LEU A 236 -3.64 22.77 -9.03
N ARG A 237 -2.62 23.42 -9.62
CA ARG A 237 -1.84 24.49 -8.99
C ARG A 237 -2.45 25.89 -9.16
N ALA A 238 -3.40 26.04 -10.07
CA ALA A 238 -4.04 27.32 -10.35
C ALA A 238 -4.84 27.84 -9.15
N ALA A 239 -4.97 29.17 -9.05
CA ALA A 239 -5.88 29.78 -8.11
C ALA A 239 -7.33 29.48 -8.53
N GLY A 240 -8.15 28.96 -7.61
CA GLY A 240 -9.57 28.71 -7.86
C GLY A 240 -9.91 27.34 -8.46
N VAL A 241 -9.33 26.26 -7.92
CA VAL A 241 -9.83 24.90 -8.18
C VAL A 241 -11.31 24.79 -7.77
N PRO A 242 -12.13 23.95 -8.43
CA PRO A 242 -13.50 23.69 -8.01
C PRO A 242 -13.55 23.29 -6.53
N SER A 243 -14.57 23.76 -5.80
CA SER A 243 -14.72 23.47 -4.36
C SER A 243 -14.79 21.97 -4.06
N SER A 244 -15.35 21.18 -4.99
CA SER A 244 -15.38 19.72 -4.95
C SER A 244 -14.01 19.05 -5.05
N LEU A 245 -12.95 19.79 -5.40
CA LEU A 245 -11.58 19.31 -5.49
C LEU A 245 -10.65 20.00 -4.49
N GLN A 246 -11.17 20.93 -3.67
CA GLN A 246 -10.33 21.76 -2.81
C GLN A 246 -9.56 20.92 -1.79
N SER A 247 -10.15 19.86 -1.24
CA SER A 247 -9.44 19.03 -0.26
C SER A 247 -8.25 18.31 -0.89
N MET A 248 -8.40 17.87 -2.15
CA MET A 248 -7.35 17.21 -2.91
C MET A 248 -6.24 18.18 -3.31
N ALA A 249 -6.60 19.36 -3.83
CA ALA A 249 -5.64 20.41 -4.16
C ALA A 249 -4.84 20.83 -2.91
N ASP A 250 -5.51 20.99 -1.77
CA ASP A 250 -4.89 21.33 -0.49
C ASP A 250 -3.89 20.27 -0.05
N ALA A 251 -4.27 18.99 -0.13
CA ALA A 251 -3.40 17.87 0.21
C ALA A 251 -2.11 17.89 -0.60
N LEU A 252 -2.18 18.22 -1.89
CA LEU A 252 -1.08 18.06 -2.84
C LEU A 252 -0.25 19.32 -3.09
N THR A 253 -0.80 20.51 -2.83
CA THR A 253 -0.14 21.78 -3.18
C THR A 253 0.13 22.69 -1.97
N LYS A 254 -0.61 22.57 -0.85
CA LYS A 254 -0.42 23.47 0.28
C LYS A 254 0.73 23.04 1.19
N PRO A 255 1.75 23.91 1.38
CA PRO A 255 2.92 23.57 2.20
C PRO A 255 2.63 23.48 3.70
N ARG A 256 1.51 24.06 4.14
CA ARG A 256 1.10 24.09 5.55
C ARG A 256 -0.38 23.78 5.63
N LEU A 257 -0.73 22.82 6.48
CA LEU A 257 -2.09 22.50 6.87
C LEU A 257 -2.13 22.30 8.39
N PRO A 258 -3.30 22.47 9.02
CA PRO A 258 -3.49 22.10 10.42
C PRO A 258 -3.13 20.62 10.65
N LYS A 259 -2.47 20.35 11.78
CA LYS A 259 -2.25 18.97 12.23
C LYS A 259 -3.58 18.36 12.62
N THR A 260 -3.89 17.20 12.06
CA THR A 260 -5.11 16.44 12.35
C THR A 260 -4.71 15.04 12.81
N PRO A 261 -5.40 14.46 13.82
CA PRO A 261 -5.16 13.08 14.23
C PRO A 261 -5.52 12.10 13.12
N SER A 262 -5.05 10.85 13.26
CA SER A 262 -5.45 9.76 12.36
C SER A 262 -6.97 9.63 12.28
N THR A 263 -7.47 9.26 11.11
CA THR A 263 -8.90 9.15 10.87
C THR A 263 -9.23 7.96 9.98
N THR A 264 -10.49 7.53 10.02
CA THR A 264 -11.03 6.49 9.15
C THR A 264 -12.17 7.08 8.33
N LEU A 265 -12.11 6.87 7.01
CA LEU A 265 -13.12 7.33 6.06
C LEU A 265 -13.64 6.14 5.27
N VAL A 266 -14.89 6.18 4.85
CA VAL A 266 -15.42 5.25 3.85
C VAL A 266 -15.43 5.96 2.50
N LEU A 267 -14.68 5.42 1.55
CA LEU A 267 -14.69 5.87 0.16
C LEU A 267 -15.65 4.95 -0.61
N GLN A 268 -16.51 5.53 -1.44
CA GLN A 268 -17.31 4.76 -2.40
C GLN A 268 -16.55 4.73 -3.71
N THR A 269 -16.41 3.57 -4.33
CA THR A 269 -15.93 3.47 -5.70
C THR A 269 -17.03 3.90 -6.69
N LYS A 270 -16.69 4.01 -7.98
CA LYS A 270 -17.69 4.38 -8.99
C LYS A 270 -18.78 3.32 -9.12
N ALA A 271 -18.45 2.04 -8.94
CA ALA A 271 -19.42 0.95 -8.86
C ALA A 271 -20.10 0.82 -7.48
N GLN A 272 -20.00 1.83 -6.61
CA GLN A 272 -20.65 1.89 -5.30
C GLN A 272 -20.17 0.81 -4.31
N MET A 273 -18.94 0.33 -4.46
CA MET A 273 -18.29 -0.51 -3.45
C MET A 273 -17.69 0.37 -2.35
N ALA A 274 -17.99 0.04 -1.09
CA ALA A 274 -17.39 0.72 0.05
C ALA A 274 -15.97 0.21 0.32
N ILE A 275 -15.00 1.13 0.35
CA ILE A 275 -13.62 0.91 0.80
C ILE A 275 -13.42 1.65 2.11
N THR A 276 -13.15 0.92 3.19
CA THR A 276 -12.78 1.55 4.47
C THR A 276 -11.32 1.95 4.42
N SER A 277 -11.03 3.23 4.49
CA SER A 277 -9.68 3.78 4.39
C SER A 277 -9.23 4.38 5.71
N VAL A 278 -8.10 3.90 6.23
CA VAL A 278 -7.47 4.41 7.46
C VAL A 278 -6.32 5.33 7.07
N PHE A 279 -6.40 6.60 7.46
CA PHE A 279 -5.37 7.59 7.22
C PHE A 279 -4.64 7.86 8.53
N LYS A 280 -3.40 7.39 8.61
CA LYS A 280 -2.54 7.59 9.75
C LYS A 280 -1.88 8.96 9.67
N ALA A 281 -2.00 9.74 10.74
CA ALA A 281 -1.22 10.95 10.93
C ALA A 281 0.14 10.61 11.54
N GLY A 282 1.20 11.27 11.08
CA GLY A 282 2.52 11.07 11.69
C GLY A 282 2.63 11.62 13.11
N VAL A 283 1.76 12.56 13.49
CA VAL A 283 1.74 13.14 14.84
C VAL A 283 1.30 12.17 15.94
N ASP A 284 0.61 11.09 15.59
CA ASP A 284 0.11 10.14 16.59
C ASP A 284 1.19 9.19 17.09
N ALA A 285 2.31 9.03 16.37
CA ALA A 285 3.45 8.21 16.78
C ALA A 285 3.08 6.75 17.17
N LEU A 286 2.23 6.08 16.38
CA LEU A 286 1.66 4.75 16.68
C LEU A 286 2.17 3.62 15.77
N PRO A 287 2.14 2.35 16.22
CA PRO A 287 2.32 1.18 15.36
C PRO A 287 1.24 1.15 14.26
N PRO A 288 1.60 1.21 12.96
CA PRO A 288 0.62 1.44 11.90
C PRO A 288 -0.45 0.34 11.80
N TRP A 289 -0.07 -0.93 11.90
CA TRP A 289 -1.02 -2.04 11.76
C TRP A 289 -1.83 -2.34 13.02
N ALA A 290 -1.40 -1.87 14.20
CA ALA A 290 -2.25 -1.83 15.39
C ALA A 290 -3.39 -0.81 15.21
N LEU A 291 -3.09 0.35 14.60
CA LEU A 291 -4.13 1.33 14.23
C LEU A 291 -5.11 0.74 13.23
N VAL A 292 -4.62 0.02 12.22
CA VAL A 292 -5.49 -0.68 11.25
C VAL A 292 -6.41 -1.69 11.96
N ALA A 293 -5.86 -2.55 12.82
CA ALA A 293 -6.65 -3.55 13.55
C ALA A 293 -7.78 -2.90 14.37
N GLN A 294 -7.45 -1.84 15.12
CA GLN A 294 -8.43 -1.13 15.93
C GLN A 294 -9.45 -0.35 15.09
N SER A 295 -9.01 0.34 14.03
CA SER A 295 -9.90 1.10 13.14
C SER A 295 -10.86 0.20 12.35
N LEU A 296 -10.46 -1.04 12.05
CA LEU A 296 -11.29 -2.00 11.34
C LEU A 296 -12.08 -2.93 12.28
N ASP A 297 -11.86 -2.82 13.59
CA ASP A 297 -12.46 -3.64 14.65
C ASP A 297 -12.25 -5.14 14.40
N THR A 298 -11.02 -5.53 14.06
CA THR A 298 -10.70 -6.91 13.72
C THR A 298 -9.23 -7.24 13.93
N ASP A 299 -8.96 -8.51 14.21
CA ASP A 299 -7.60 -9.05 14.16
C ASP A 299 -7.07 -8.96 12.73
N VAL A 300 -5.78 -8.68 12.56
CA VAL A 300 -5.15 -8.57 11.24
C VAL A 300 -3.87 -9.39 11.17
N SER A 301 -3.59 -9.92 9.99
CA SER A 301 -2.29 -10.47 9.64
C SER A 301 -1.71 -9.71 8.46
N ALA A 302 -0.46 -9.25 8.58
CA ALA A 302 0.13 -8.34 7.60
C ALA A 302 1.50 -8.81 7.10
N ALA A 303 1.67 -8.79 5.79
CA ALA A 303 2.95 -8.83 5.12
C ALA A 303 3.52 -7.42 5.18
N THR A 304 4.54 -7.24 6.01
CA THR A 304 5.15 -5.94 6.20
C THR A 304 6.67 -6.11 6.18
N TRP A 305 7.38 -5.05 5.84
CA TRP A 305 8.82 -5.02 5.99
C TRP A 305 9.18 -5.23 7.47
N TRP A 306 9.58 -6.45 7.77
CA TRP A 306 10.02 -6.92 9.07
C TRP A 306 11.44 -7.47 8.92
N ASP A 307 12.47 -6.62 9.09
CA ASP A 307 13.87 -7.01 8.84
C ASP A 307 14.65 -7.27 10.14
N GLY A 308 15.83 -7.87 10.03
CA GLY A 308 16.65 -8.26 11.18
C GLY A 308 17.16 -7.11 12.05
N ALA A 309 17.14 -5.87 11.57
CA ALA A 309 17.62 -4.69 12.29
C ALA A 309 16.45 -3.88 12.90
N SER A 310 15.30 -3.89 12.24
CA SER A 310 14.16 -3.04 12.52
C SER A 310 12.83 -3.79 12.28
N GLY A 311 11.91 -3.70 13.24
CA GLY A 311 10.65 -4.44 13.17
C GLY A 311 9.83 -4.41 14.46
N ILE A 312 8.51 -4.52 14.39
CA ILE A 312 7.66 -4.60 15.59
C ILE A 312 7.25 -6.06 15.84
N PRO A 313 7.26 -6.55 17.10
CA PRO A 313 6.76 -7.87 17.44
C PRO A 313 5.31 -8.07 17.00
N THR A 314 4.92 -9.33 16.80
CA THR A 314 3.50 -9.68 16.72
C THR A 314 2.79 -9.18 17.98
N LEU A 315 1.72 -8.40 17.81
CA LEU A 315 0.93 -7.88 18.94
C LEU A 315 -0.26 -8.80 19.16
N CYS A 316 -0.38 -9.38 20.35
CA CYS A 316 -1.41 -10.38 20.59
C CYS A 316 -2.46 -9.88 21.55
N ALA A 317 -3.71 -10.11 21.17
CA ALA A 317 -4.80 -9.84 22.06
C ALA A 317 -4.72 -10.70 23.32
N GLY A 318 -5.02 -10.10 24.46
CA GLY A 318 -4.88 -10.72 25.77
C GLY A 318 -3.49 -10.55 26.41
N ASP A 319 -2.41 -10.34 25.63
CA ASP A 319 -1.12 -9.99 26.23
C ASP A 319 -1.28 -8.65 26.98
N VAL A 320 -0.68 -8.54 28.17
CA VAL A 320 -0.84 -7.38 29.04
C VAL A 320 0.25 -6.36 28.71
N TYR A 321 -0.16 -5.23 28.14
CA TYR A 321 0.72 -4.15 27.72
C TYR A 321 0.72 -2.96 28.69
N ALA A 322 -0.09 -2.96 29.77
CA ALA A 322 -0.21 -1.80 30.67
C ALA A 322 1.15 -1.25 31.15
N SER A 323 2.05 -2.14 31.59
CA SER A 323 3.41 -1.80 32.03
C SER A 323 4.38 -1.47 30.88
N ALA A 324 4.06 -1.88 29.65
CA ALA A 324 4.87 -1.72 28.45
C ALA A 324 4.23 -0.78 27.41
N SER A 325 3.18 -0.03 27.77
CA SER A 325 2.35 0.71 26.81
C SER A 325 3.16 1.79 26.08
N HIS A 326 4.00 2.51 26.81
CA HIS A 326 4.96 3.44 26.22
C HIS A 326 6.03 2.70 25.41
N ALA A 327 6.55 1.57 25.93
CA ALA A 327 7.55 0.71 25.28
C ALA A 327 7.07 0.16 23.90
N PHE A 328 5.77 0.13 23.65
CA PHE A 328 5.17 -0.38 22.41
C PHE A 328 4.38 0.68 21.64
N CYS A 329 4.49 1.95 22.05
CA CYS A 329 3.78 3.08 21.44
C CYS A 329 2.26 2.90 21.38
N ILE A 330 1.72 2.22 22.39
CA ILE A 330 0.29 2.06 22.55
C ILE A 330 -0.22 3.29 23.31
N GLY A 331 -0.73 4.24 22.56
CA GLY A 331 -1.36 5.47 23.05
C GLY A 331 -2.44 5.94 22.09
N ARG A 332 -3.13 7.03 22.44
CA ARG A 332 -4.29 7.49 21.65
C ARG A 332 -3.92 7.75 20.18
N PRO A 333 -4.78 7.36 19.22
CA PRO A 333 -6.10 6.72 19.40
C PRO A 333 -6.09 5.23 19.80
N LEU A 334 -4.96 4.52 19.85
CA LEU A 334 -4.94 3.14 20.35
C LEU A 334 -5.31 3.09 21.84
N ASN A 335 -6.23 2.20 22.18
CA ASN A 335 -6.67 1.99 23.55
C ASN A 335 -6.39 0.56 23.97
N LEU A 336 -5.86 0.42 25.18
CA LEU A 336 -5.90 -0.84 25.89
C LEU A 336 -7.30 -1.05 26.47
N THR A 337 -7.69 -2.30 26.63
CA THR A 337 -8.86 -2.70 27.42
C THR A 337 -8.64 -2.40 28.91
N ALA A 338 -9.70 -2.56 29.72
CA ALA A 338 -9.65 -2.26 31.15
C ALA A 338 -8.63 -3.10 31.93
N ASP A 339 -8.33 -4.32 31.46
CA ASP A 339 -7.30 -5.21 32.02
C ASP A 339 -5.89 -4.93 31.46
N GLY A 340 -5.73 -3.87 30.67
CA GLY A 340 -4.43 -3.45 30.15
C GLY A 340 -3.95 -4.24 28.92
N THR A 341 -4.84 -4.97 28.25
CA THR A 341 -4.52 -5.78 27.07
C THR A 341 -4.84 -5.04 25.77
N PHE A 342 -4.21 -5.46 24.67
CA PHE A 342 -4.61 -4.98 23.35
C PHE A 342 -5.80 -5.84 22.86
N ALA A 343 -6.80 -5.23 22.20
CA ALA A 343 -8.04 -5.95 21.88
C ALA A 343 -7.90 -6.93 20.70
N PHE A 344 -6.93 -6.69 19.81
CA PHE A 344 -6.80 -7.38 18.52
C PHE A 344 -5.43 -8.03 18.35
N ASN A 345 -5.37 -9.14 17.61
CA ASN A 345 -4.10 -9.66 17.13
C ASN A 345 -3.62 -8.83 15.93
N VAL A 346 -2.30 -8.61 15.85
CA VAL A 346 -1.56 -8.10 14.70
C VAL A 346 -0.42 -9.08 14.45
N GLU A 347 -0.67 -10.07 13.61
CA GLU A 347 0.28 -11.16 13.31
C GLU A 347 1.13 -10.82 12.08
N ASN A 348 2.44 -11.08 12.16
CA ASN A 348 3.35 -10.88 11.03
C ASN A 348 3.31 -12.08 10.07
N LEU A 349 2.99 -11.85 8.81
CA LEU A 349 3.14 -12.85 7.75
C LEU A 349 4.64 -13.01 7.41
N VAL A 350 5.09 -14.26 7.28
CA VAL A 350 6.52 -14.59 7.15
C VAL A 350 6.87 -15.04 5.73
N ALA A 351 6.03 -15.84 5.11
CA ALA A 351 6.29 -16.36 3.77
C ALA A 351 5.00 -16.57 2.98
N ALA A 352 5.10 -16.43 1.66
CA ALA A 352 4.05 -16.75 0.72
C ALA A 352 4.49 -17.82 -0.27
N THR A 353 3.53 -18.53 -0.83
CA THR A 353 3.73 -19.50 -1.91
C THR A 353 2.72 -19.29 -3.02
N PHE A 354 3.10 -19.68 -4.24
CA PHE A 354 2.21 -19.65 -5.40
C PHE A 354 2.67 -20.66 -6.46
N PRO A 355 1.76 -21.33 -7.19
CA PRO A 355 2.14 -22.18 -8.31
C PRO A 355 2.47 -21.32 -9.54
N LEU A 356 3.73 -21.33 -10.00
CA LEU A 356 4.12 -20.65 -11.24
C LEU A 356 4.19 -21.61 -12.43
N PRO A 357 3.81 -21.17 -13.64
CA PRO A 357 3.97 -21.96 -14.85
C PRO A 357 5.42 -22.45 -14.99
N GLN A 358 5.60 -23.72 -15.36
CA GLN A 358 6.90 -24.38 -15.60
C GLN A 358 7.83 -24.54 -14.38
N MET A 359 7.57 -23.85 -13.26
CA MET A 359 8.38 -23.97 -12.03
C MET A 359 7.67 -24.71 -10.89
N GLY A 360 6.34 -24.89 -10.98
CA GLY A 360 5.55 -25.50 -9.92
C GLY A 360 5.41 -24.56 -8.71
N GLN A 361 5.27 -25.13 -7.52
CA GLN A 361 5.15 -24.34 -6.29
C GLN A 361 6.47 -23.60 -6.00
N VAL A 362 6.38 -22.28 -5.88
CA VAL A 362 7.48 -21.43 -5.40
C VAL A 362 7.11 -20.77 -4.08
N SER A 363 8.13 -20.30 -3.35
CA SER A 363 7.95 -19.49 -2.15
C SER A 363 8.84 -18.25 -2.15
N TRP A 364 8.39 -17.20 -1.45
CA TRP A 364 9.19 -16.02 -1.19
C TRP A 364 8.95 -15.49 0.23
N SER A 365 9.91 -14.72 0.72
CA SER A 365 9.83 -14.08 2.02
C SER A 365 8.81 -12.93 1.98
N LEU A 366 7.98 -12.85 3.01
CA LEU A 366 7.20 -11.65 3.32
C LEU A 366 7.90 -10.79 4.39
N LEU A 367 9.00 -11.27 4.95
CA LEU A 367 9.89 -10.48 5.80
C LEU A 367 10.63 -9.44 4.96
N GLY A 368 10.91 -8.30 5.59
CA GLY A 368 11.77 -7.27 5.01
C GLY A 368 13.19 -7.80 4.82
N GLY A 369 13.96 -7.20 3.93
CA GLY A 369 15.33 -7.62 3.68
C GLY A 369 15.91 -7.00 2.42
N VAL A 370 17.24 -6.95 2.37
CA VAL A 370 17.98 -6.42 1.22
C VAL A 370 18.16 -7.49 0.14
N GLY A 371 18.13 -7.08 -1.12
CA GLY A 371 18.48 -7.92 -2.26
C GLY A 371 17.33 -8.69 -2.92
N ALA A 372 17.71 -9.61 -3.81
CA ALA A 372 16.87 -10.20 -4.86
C ALA A 372 15.62 -10.99 -4.42
N GLY A 373 15.46 -11.27 -3.12
CA GLY A 373 14.32 -11.98 -2.52
C GLY A 373 13.63 -11.21 -1.39
N GLY A 374 13.94 -9.93 -1.21
CA GLY A 374 13.37 -9.09 -0.15
C GLY A 374 11.91 -8.68 -0.41
N ASN A 375 11.24 -8.16 0.62
CA ASN A 375 9.84 -7.72 0.55
C ASN A 375 9.67 -6.25 0.96
N HIS A 376 9.08 -5.46 0.07
CA HIS A 376 8.57 -4.12 0.30
C HIS A 376 7.03 -4.07 0.30
N ALA A 377 6.35 -5.18 -0.04
CA ALA A 377 4.90 -5.23 -0.09
C ALA A 377 4.32 -5.05 1.31
N LYS A 378 3.26 -4.23 1.39
CA LYS A 378 2.58 -3.83 2.61
C LYS A 378 1.09 -4.09 2.46
N TRP A 379 0.74 -5.36 2.58
CA TRP A 379 -0.64 -5.81 2.50
C TRP A 379 -0.97 -6.66 3.71
N GLY A 380 -2.24 -6.79 4.01
CA GLY A 380 -2.73 -7.63 5.08
C GLY A 380 -4.15 -8.09 4.83
N LEU A 381 -4.65 -8.89 5.75
CA LEU A 381 -6.02 -9.36 5.72
C LEU A 381 -6.59 -9.39 7.13
N SER A 382 -7.91 -9.27 7.26
CA SER A 382 -8.57 -9.59 8.53
C SER A 382 -8.39 -11.07 8.83
N THR A 383 -8.00 -11.39 10.05
CA THR A 383 -7.77 -12.75 10.55
C THR A 383 -8.49 -12.95 11.87
N PRO A 384 -9.82 -12.77 11.87
CA PRO A 384 -10.62 -12.69 13.07
C PRO A 384 -10.63 -14.01 13.83
N ARG A 385 -10.46 -13.95 15.16
CA ARG A 385 -10.64 -15.10 16.04
C ARG A 385 -12.10 -15.55 16.16
N LYS A 386 -13.05 -14.65 15.88
CA LYS A 386 -14.51 -14.87 15.94
C LYS A 386 -15.09 -15.05 14.54
N THR A 387 -16.04 -15.94 14.39
CA THR A 387 -16.78 -16.14 13.13
C THR A 387 -17.73 -14.97 12.84
N GLY A 388 -18.07 -14.72 11.58
CA GLY A 388 -19.07 -13.72 11.18
C GLY A 388 -18.56 -12.29 11.01
N THR A 389 -17.27 -12.06 11.19
CA THR A 389 -16.58 -10.80 10.89
C THR A 389 -16.25 -10.66 9.41
N ARG A 390 -16.10 -9.43 8.93
CA ARG A 390 -15.82 -9.09 7.53
C ARG A 390 -14.49 -9.70 7.04
N SER A 391 -14.47 -10.14 5.79
CA SER A 391 -13.30 -10.66 5.08
C SER A 391 -12.60 -9.52 4.34
N LEU A 392 -11.69 -8.85 5.03
CA LEU A 392 -11.07 -7.61 4.58
C LEU A 392 -9.70 -7.88 4.00
N SER A 393 -9.46 -7.44 2.77
CA SER A 393 -8.12 -7.33 2.18
C SER A 393 -7.62 -5.90 2.33
N VAL A 394 -6.40 -5.70 2.84
CA VAL A 394 -5.86 -4.37 3.17
C VAL A 394 -4.57 -4.12 2.40
N PHE A 395 -4.47 -2.96 1.73
CA PHE A 395 -3.24 -2.49 1.08
C PHE A 395 -2.83 -1.15 1.70
N GLY A 396 -1.55 -0.98 2.03
CA GLY A 396 -1.11 0.18 2.82
C GLY A 396 0.22 0.80 2.44
N ASP A 397 0.44 2.04 2.86
CA ASP A 397 1.68 2.79 2.66
C ASP A 397 2.78 2.40 3.66
N LEU A 398 2.40 1.95 4.86
CA LEU A 398 3.32 1.78 5.99
C LEU A 398 3.55 0.31 6.31
N ASN A 399 4.82 -0.04 6.56
CA ASN A 399 5.18 -1.32 7.17
C ASN A 399 5.06 -1.23 8.71
N MET A 400 5.51 -2.26 9.44
CA MET A 400 5.56 -2.27 10.91
C MET A 400 6.94 -1.92 11.48
N GLU A 401 7.78 -1.21 10.76
CA GLU A 401 9.08 -0.80 11.28
C GLU A 401 8.91 0.36 12.27
N GLY A 402 9.45 0.20 13.48
CA GLY A 402 9.30 1.20 14.53
C GLY A 402 9.71 0.68 15.89
N PHE A 403 9.33 1.44 16.91
CA PHE A 403 9.57 1.12 18.32
C PHE A 403 8.68 -0.08 18.73
N PRO A 404 9.14 -1.02 19.58
CA PRO A 404 10.32 -0.99 20.46
C PRO A 404 11.69 -1.11 19.78
N CYS A 405 11.73 -1.37 18.46
CA CYS A 405 12.97 -1.61 17.75
C CYS A 405 13.59 -0.41 17.03
N SER A 406 13.02 0.78 17.21
CA SER A 406 13.64 2.06 16.89
C SER A 406 14.10 2.76 18.20
N THR A 407 14.48 4.04 18.13
CA THR A 407 14.94 4.80 19.32
C THR A 407 13.81 5.53 20.06
N ASN A 408 12.65 5.73 19.44
CA ASN A 408 11.45 6.32 20.05
C ASN A 408 10.20 6.06 19.16
N CYS A 409 9.01 6.34 19.69
CA CYS A 409 7.74 6.11 18.98
C CYS A 409 7.57 6.86 17.66
N ALA A 410 8.17 8.03 17.53
CA ALA A 410 8.15 8.79 16.28
C ALA A 410 9.21 8.29 15.27
N GLY A 411 10.12 7.41 15.69
CA GLY A 411 11.16 6.84 14.83
C GLY A 411 10.62 5.84 13.83
N SER A 412 11.21 5.82 12.63
CA SER A 412 10.79 4.98 11.50
C SER A 412 9.31 5.19 11.14
N GLN A 413 8.48 4.15 10.94
CA GLN A 413 7.10 4.34 10.48
C GLN A 413 6.16 4.85 11.57
N GLY A 414 6.52 4.71 12.84
CA GLY A 414 5.69 5.13 13.97
C GLY A 414 5.34 6.62 13.89
N GLY A 415 6.30 7.49 13.57
CA GLY A 415 6.08 8.92 13.39
C GLY A 415 5.73 9.36 11.98
N ARG A 416 5.36 8.43 11.09
CA ARG A 416 5.08 8.73 9.68
C ARG A 416 3.60 8.64 9.35
N GLY A 417 3.16 9.46 8.42
CA GLY A 417 1.81 9.39 7.89
C GLY A 417 1.67 8.35 6.77
N GLY A 418 0.44 8.00 6.43
CA GLY A 418 0.16 7.07 5.34
C GLY A 418 -1.30 6.66 5.29
N SER A 419 -1.66 5.89 4.28
CA SER A 419 -3.00 5.38 4.04
C SER A 419 -3.03 3.86 4.02
N PHE A 420 -4.17 3.30 4.39
CA PHE A 420 -4.52 1.89 4.26
C PHE A 420 -5.92 1.81 3.66
N HIS A 421 -6.12 0.93 2.68
CA HIS A 421 -7.40 0.73 2.01
C HIS A 421 -7.86 -0.71 2.20
N ALA A 422 -9.00 -0.87 2.89
CA ALA A 422 -9.58 -2.17 3.23
C ALA A 422 -10.83 -2.46 2.38
N LEU A 423 -10.79 -3.58 1.65
CA LEU A 423 -11.85 -4.05 0.75
C LEU A 423 -12.55 -5.27 1.38
N ASN A 424 -13.88 -5.24 1.44
CA ASN A 424 -14.68 -6.39 1.86
C ASN A 424 -15.08 -7.25 0.66
N VAL A 425 -14.11 -7.95 0.08
CA VAL A 425 -14.29 -8.83 -1.08
C VAL A 425 -13.82 -10.24 -0.68
N PRO A 426 -14.74 -11.15 -0.31
CA PRO A 426 -14.37 -12.47 0.23
C PRO A 426 -13.44 -13.28 -0.66
N ALA A 427 -13.66 -13.28 -1.98
CA ALA A 427 -12.80 -14.00 -2.92
C ALA A 427 -11.36 -13.44 -2.98
N LEU A 428 -11.19 -12.11 -2.82
CA LEU A 428 -9.87 -11.49 -2.76
C LEU A 428 -9.16 -11.83 -1.45
N HIS A 429 -9.92 -11.80 -0.35
CA HIS A 429 -9.43 -12.18 0.96
C HIS A 429 -8.96 -13.64 1.00
N GLU A 430 -9.79 -14.56 0.51
CA GLU A 430 -9.45 -15.98 0.41
C GLU A 430 -8.23 -16.19 -0.50
N SER A 431 -8.17 -15.45 -1.61
CA SER A 431 -7.02 -15.49 -2.52
C SER A 431 -5.73 -14.96 -1.90
N LEU A 432 -5.76 -13.99 -0.98
CA LEU A 432 -4.59 -13.56 -0.22
C LEU A 432 -4.23 -14.58 0.86
N ALA A 433 -5.24 -15.10 1.58
CA ALA A 433 -5.05 -16.07 2.63
C ALA A 433 -4.39 -17.35 2.11
N SER A 434 -4.73 -17.79 0.88
CA SER A 434 -4.15 -18.98 0.26
C SER A 434 -2.69 -18.82 -0.19
N LEU A 435 -2.19 -17.58 -0.31
CA LEU A 435 -0.76 -17.33 -0.54
C LEU A 435 0.05 -17.61 0.71
N VAL A 436 -0.50 -17.36 1.90
CA VAL A 436 0.23 -17.40 3.16
C VAL A 436 0.65 -18.83 3.49
N SER A 437 1.95 -19.04 3.66
CA SER A 437 2.52 -20.35 4.00
C SER A 437 3.16 -20.40 5.39
N SER A 438 3.46 -19.24 5.97
CA SER A 438 4.04 -19.15 7.32
C SER A 438 3.71 -17.80 7.95
N VAL A 439 3.51 -17.80 9.28
CA VAL A 439 3.13 -16.63 10.10
C VAL A 439 3.86 -16.69 11.44
N CYS A 440 4.26 -15.54 11.98
CA CYS A 440 4.61 -15.42 13.39
C CYS A 440 3.34 -15.21 14.22
N SER A 441 2.74 -16.31 14.63
CA SER A 441 1.39 -16.34 15.22
C SER A 441 1.35 -15.93 16.70
N CYS A 442 0.15 -15.60 17.17
CA CYS A 442 -0.16 -15.33 18.56
C CYS A 442 -0.31 -16.57 19.45
N GLU A 443 -0.26 -17.77 18.88
CA GLU A 443 -0.23 -19.00 19.67
C GLU A 443 1.15 -19.25 20.24
N MET A 444 1.22 -19.55 21.54
CA MET A 444 2.48 -19.88 22.20
C MET A 444 2.92 -21.28 21.79
N ALA A 445 4.14 -21.41 21.28
CA ALA A 445 4.80 -22.71 21.15
C ALA A 445 5.01 -23.31 22.55
N SER A 446 4.82 -24.61 22.70
CA SER A 446 4.91 -25.33 23.99
C SER A 446 6.23 -25.14 24.74
N ASN A 447 7.29 -24.73 24.04
CA ASN A 447 8.64 -24.58 24.57
C ASN A 447 9.12 -23.12 24.57
N SER A 448 8.22 -22.14 24.34
CA SER A 448 8.59 -20.73 24.36
C SER A 448 8.59 -20.21 25.79
N THR A 449 9.75 -19.78 26.30
CA THR A 449 9.89 -19.37 27.70
C THR A 449 9.91 -17.85 27.90
N GLY A 450 9.78 -17.04 26.83
CA GLY A 450 9.79 -15.57 26.96
C GLY A 450 9.16 -14.83 25.79
N TYR A 451 8.83 -13.55 26.01
CA TYR A 451 8.10 -12.69 25.07
C TYR A 451 8.76 -12.60 23.71
N VAL A 452 10.08 -12.36 23.68
CA VAL A 452 10.85 -12.21 22.44
C VAL A 452 10.73 -13.48 21.58
N GLN A 453 10.92 -14.66 22.17
CA GLN A 453 10.79 -15.92 21.43
C GLN A 453 9.35 -16.12 20.91
N ALA A 454 8.34 -15.83 21.73
CA ALA A 454 6.94 -16.03 21.40
C ALA A 454 6.41 -15.08 20.33
N ARG A 455 6.85 -13.81 20.32
CA ARG A 455 6.27 -12.75 19.48
C ARG A 455 7.17 -12.24 18.37
N MET A 456 8.44 -12.65 18.36
CA MET A 456 9.37 -12.32 17.27
C MET A 456 9.70 -13.51 16.38
N CYS A 457 9.45 -14.75 16.81
CA CYS A 457 9.72 -15.96 16.01
C CYS A 457 11.14 -16.01 15.41
N ASN A 458 12.15 -15.50 16.14
CA ASN A 458 13.54 -15.33 15.68
C ASN A 458 13.72 -14.50 14.39
N ALA A 459 12.70 -13.71 14.03
CA ALA A 459 12.73 -12.73 12.96
C ALA A 459 12.71 -11.32 13.57
N GLY A 460 12.85 -10.30 12.72
CA GLY A 460 12.90 -8.92 13.20
C GLY A 460 14.18 -8.59 13.98
N CYS A 461 14.11 -7.49 14.70
CA CYS A 461 15.08 -6.98 15.70
C CYS A 461 15.16 -7.79 17.02
N TYR A 462 14.90 -9.10 17.03
CA TYR A 462 14.77 -9.89 18.28
C TYR A 462 16.02 -9.82 19.17
N LYS A 463 17.22 -9.74 18.58
CA LYS A 463 18.49 -9.56 19.32
C LYS A 463 18.50 -8.23 20.08
N ARG A 464 18.04 -7.15 19.43
CA ARG A 464 17.93 -5.83 20.05
C ARG A 464 16.96 -5.88 21.20
N MET A 465 15.77 -6.45 21.00
CA MET A 465 14.76 -6.62 22.05
C MET A 465 15.34 -7.28 23.31
N GLY A 466 16.01 -8.43 23.15
CA GLY A 466 16.61 -9.16 24.28
C GLY A 466 17.78 -8.45 24.97
N SER A 467 18.40 -7.47 24.31
CA SER A 467 19.51 -6.67 24.89
C SER A 467 19.05 -5.35 25.50
N THR A 468 17.92 -4.80 25.03
CA THR A 468 17.43 -3.46 25.41
C THR A 468 16.45 -3.52 26.57
N PHE A 469 15.63 -4.57 26.65
CA PHE A 469 14.58 -4.69 27.65
C PHE A 469 14.89 -5.79 28.65
N ARG A 470 14.62 -5.52 29.92
CA ARG A 470 14.51 -6.55 30.95
C ARG A 470 13.18 -7.30 30.79
N GLU A 471 13.11 -8.51 31.32
CA GLU A 471 11.92 -9.36 31.16
C GLU A 471 10.66 -8.70 31.74
N GLU A 472 10.78 -7.98 32.86
CA GLU A 472 9.69 -7.24 33.50
C GLU A 472 9.22 -5.99 32.72
N GLU A 473 10.01 -5.53 31.74
CA GLU A 473 9.67 -4.40 30.86
C GLU A 473 8.94 -4.84 29.59
N LEU A 474 8.86 -6.15 29.35
CA LEU A 474 8.15 -6.74 28.23
C LEU A 474 6.69 -7.06 28.60
N PRO A 475 5.77 -7.12 27.62
CA PRO A 475 4.40 -7.48 27.88
C PRO A 475 4.30 -8.87 28.50
N THR A 476 3.37 -9.04 29.45
CA THR A 476 3.10 -10.35 30.04
C THR A 476 2.36 -11.20 29.02
N LEU A 477 2.94 -12.36 28.69
CA LEU A 477 2.37 -13.28 27.73
C LEU A 477 1.08 -13.91 28.23
N THR A 478 0.13 -14.03 27.33
CA THR A 478 -1.07 -14.84 27.50
C THR A 478 -1.28 -15.75 26.30
N THR A 479 -2.19 -16.71 26.45
CA THR A 479 -2.59 -17.55 25.32
C THR A 479 -3.67 -16.83 24.52
N SER A 480 -3.36 -16.51 23.26
CA SER A 480 -4.34 -16.07 22.27
C SER A 480 -4.45 -17.12 21.17
N MET A 481 -5.62 -17.20 20.53
CA MET A 481 -5.81 -18.07 19.38
C MET A 481 -5.35 -17.36 18.11
N SER A 482 -4.67 -18.10 17.23
CA SER A 482 -4.33 -17.61 15.89
C SER A 482 -5.42 -18.03 14.91
N TYR A 483 -5.72 -17.15 13.94
CA TYR A 483 -6.56 -17.51 12.81
C TYR A 483 -5.95 -18.66 12.00
N TRP A 484 -4.62 -18.67 11.89
CA TRP A 484 -3.88 -19.59 11.03
C TRP A 484 -3.87 -21.02 11.54
N SER A 485 -4.06 -21.23 12.85
CA SER A 485 -4.11 -22.58 13.44
C SER A 485 -5.44 -23.28 13.18
N LYS A 486 -6.55 -22.54 13.23
CA LYS A 486 -7.88 -23.07 12.86
C LYS A 486 -8.01 -23.24 11.36
N ASN A 487 -7.36 -22.37 10.60
CA ASN A 487 -7.34 -22.39 9.14
C ASN A 487 -6.03 -22.95 8.60
N ALA A 488 -5.42 -23.90 9.31
CA ALA A 488 -4.15 -24.46 8.90
C ALA A 488 -4.24 -25.15 7.54
N ALA A 489 -5.44 -25.50 7.03
CA ALA A 489 -5.60 -25.95 5.64
C ALA A 489 -5.29 -24.83 4.60
N LEU A 490 -5.55 -23.56 4.92
CA LEU A 490 -5.17 -22.41 4.10
C LEU A 490 -3.66 -22.13 4.18
N ALA A 491 -3.03 -22.38 5.34
CA ALA A 491 -1.59 -22.19 5.54
C ALA A 491 -0.72 -23.40 5.10
N ARG A 492 -1.32 -24.57 4.90
CA ARG A 492 -0.60 -25.82 4.59
C ARG A 492 -0.48 -26.05 3.09
N ASN A 493 0.64 -25.60 2.55
CA ASN A 493 1.51 -26.46 1.76
C ASN A 493 2.94 -26.28 2.28
N HIS A 494 3.52 -27.33 2.86
CA HIS A 494 4.88 -27.46 3.43
C HIS A 494 5.08 -27.13 4.91
N SER A 495 4.69 -28.07 5.76
CA SER A 495 5.34 -28.30 7.06
C SER A 495 5.54 -29.78 7.33
N LYS A 496 6.17 -30.50 6.40
CA LYS A 496 6.85 -31.78 6.66
C LYS A 496 8.06 -31.88 5.73
N ASN A 497 9.23 -32.06 6.30
CA ASN A 497 10.58 -32.14 5.69
C ASN A 497 11.31 -30.80 5.53
N THR A 498 11.72 -30.24 6.66
CA THR A 498 13.10 -29.73 6.82
C THR A 498 13.76 -30.54 7.91
#